data_AF-A0A963ME78-F1
#
_entry.id   AF-A0A963ME78-F1
#
_cell.length_a   1.000
_cell.length_b   1.000
_cell.length_c   1.000
_cell.angle_alpha   90.00
_cell.angle_beta   90.00
_cell.angle_gamma   90.00
#
_symmetry.space_group_name_H-M   'P 1'
#
loop_
_entity.id
_entity.type
_entity.pdbx_description
1 polymer ?
#
loop_
_entity_poly.entity_id
_entity_poly.type
_entity_poly.pdbx_seq_one_letter_code
_entity_poly.pdbx_strand_id
1 'polypeptide(L)'
;MAAPSRPMTARRVRRGLVQMLRMLALAAVLTWSGFPILLVLWSSLREPRDIFGGGGSLWALTTRNYANLWERWPDFFDNLVNSLVIALCATALTLVVSFLAGYVYSRRDGRVLTASAFFMILVRLLPPIVITLPLFPAVNWLMLNDTR
;
A
#
# COMPACT_ATOMS: atom_id res chain seq x y z
N MET A 1 -62.39 2.16 2.49
CA MET A 1 -61.35 1.85 1.47
C MET A 1 -60.03 1.71 2.22
N ALA A 2 -59.66 0.48 2.61
CA ALA A 2 -58.50 0.22 3.47
C ALA A 2 -57.22 0.09 2.62
N ALA A 3 -56.20 0.90 2.92
CA ALA A 3 -54.90 0.82 2.27
C ALA A 3 -54.14 -0.44 2.74
N PRO A 4 -53.46 -1.18 1.85
CA PRO A 4 -52.74 -2.38 2.24
C PRO A 4 -51.51 -2.00 3.09
N SER A 5 -51.46 -2.50 4.31
CA SER A 5 -50.33 -2.43 5.22
C SER A 5 -49.11 -3.13 4.60
N ARG A 6 -48.12 -2.35 4.16
CA ARG A 6 -46.84 -2.88 3.66
C ARG A 6 -46.14 -3.68 4.78
N PRO A 7 -45.71 -4.94 4.54
CA PRO A 7 -45.13 -5.77 5.60
C PRO A 7 -43.79 -5.19 6.06
N MET A 8 -43.73 -4.74 7.32
CA MET A 8 -42.54 -4.17 7.96
C MET A 8 -41.38 -5.19 8.08
N THR A 9 -41.65 -6.48 7.91
CA THR A 9 -40.69 -7.60 7.98
C THR A 9 -39.70 -7.62 6.81
N ALA A 10 -40.14 -7.32 5.58
CA ALA A 10 -39.27 -7.39 4.40
C ALA A 10 -38.09 -6.40 4.46
N ARG A 11 -38.28 -5.24 5.11
CA ARG A 11 -37.23 -4.23 5.29
C ARG A 11 -36.17 -4.64 6.32
N ARG A 12 -36.54 -5.38 7.37
CA ARG A 12 -35.62 -5.84 8.42
C ARG A 12 -34.73 -6.99 7.93
N VAL A 13 -35.33 -7.95 7.22
CA VAL A 13 -34.61 -9.07 6.58
C VAL A 13 -33.63 -8.57 5.54
N ARG A 14 -34.04 -7.61 4.68
CA ARG A 14 -33.14 -7.00 3.69
C ARG A 14 -31.95 -6.29 4.33
N ARG A 15 -32.14 -5.57 5.44
CA ARG A 15 -31.03 -4.92 6.17
C ARG A 15 -30.06 -5.94 6.78
N GLY A 16 -30.58 -7.01 7.40
CA GLY A 16 -29.76 -8.09 7.95
C GLY A 16 -28.95 -8.81 6.88
N LEU A 17 -29.56 -9.14 5.73
CA LEU A 17 -28.88 -9.75 4.59
C LEU A 17 -27.78 -8.85 4.02
N VAL A 18 -28.07 -7.56 3.83
CA VAL A 18 -27.06 -6.59 3.33
C VAL A 18 -25.89 -6.45 4.30
N GLN A 19 -26.16 -6.44 5.62
CA GLN A 19 -25.11 -6.38 6.63
C GLN A 19 -24.26 -7.66 6.66
N MET A 20 -24.88 -8.84 6.53
CA MET A 20 -24.18 -10.12 6.45
C MET A 20 -23.33 -10.21 5.18
N LEU A 21 -23.87 -9.84 4.02
CA LEU A 21 -23.12 -9.78 2.77
C LEU A 21 -21.94 -8.80 2.86
N ARG A 22 -22.13 -7.63 3.48
CA ARG A 22 -21.06 -6.67 3.71
C ARG A 22 -19.98 -7.23 4.63
N MET A 23 -20.35 -7.92 5.71
CA MET A 23 -19.39 -8.58 6.62
C MET A 23 -18.61 -9.68 5.91
N LEU A 24 -19.28 -10.53 5.13
CA LEU A 24 -18.64 -11.57 4.33
C LEU A 24 -17.69 -10.98 3.28
N ALA A 25 -18.09 -9.90 2.60
CA ALA A 25 -17.23 -9.21 1.65
C ALA A 25 -15.98 -8.61 2.33
N LEU A 26 -16.16 -7.96 3.49
CA LEU A 26 -15.04 -7.44 4.27
C LEU A 26 -14.11 -8.58 4.75
N ALA A 27 -14.65 -9.68 5.26
CA ALA A 27 -13.87 -10.84 5.69
C ALA A 27 -13.11 -11.47 4.52
N ALA A 28 -13.73 -11.59 3.35
CA ALA A 28 -13.09 -12.08 2.15
C ALA A 28 -11.92 -11.18 1.71
N VAL A 29 -12.12 -9.85 1.67
CA VAL A 29 -11.05 -8.89 1.33
C VAL A 29 -9.92 -8.94 2.34
N LEU A 30 -10.24 -8.94 3.65
CA LEU A 30 -9.23 -9.01 4.71
C LEU A 30 -8.43 -10.31 4.66
N THR A 31 -9.10 -11.43 4.41
CA THR A 31 -8.42 -12.73 4.28
C THR A 31 -7.55 -12.74 3.04
N TRP A 32 -8.07 -12.31 1.90
CA TRP A 32 -7.34 -12.25 0.63
C TRP A 32 -6.10 -11.36 0.71
N SER A 33 -6.23 -10.15 1.27
CA SER A 33 -5.12 -9.19 1.40
C SER A 33 -4.17 -9.54 2.55
N GLY A 34 -4.67 -10.09 3.66
CA GLY A 34 -3.88 -10.47 4.82
C GLY A 34 -3.11 -11.76 4.63
N PHE A 35 -3.65 -12.71 3.86
CA PHE A 35 -3.02 -14.02 3.60
C PHE A 35 -1.56 -13.94 3.11
N PRO A 36 -1.20 -13.17 2.06
CA PRO A 36 0.19 -13.08 1.61
C PRO A 36 1.10 -12.48 2.67
N ILE A 37 0.62 -11.53 3.47
CA ILE A 37 1.39 -10.93 4.57
C ILE A 37 1.66 -11.99 5.65
N LEU A 38 0.64 -12.77 6.02
CA LEU A 38 0.77 -13.87 6.97
C LEU A 38 1.73 -14.94 6.45
N LEU A 39 1.73 -15.23 5.15
CA LEU A 39 2.70 -16.15 4.54
C LEU A 39 4.14 -15.65 4.67
N VAL A 40 4.38 -14.35 4.47
CA VAL A 40 5.71 -13.75 4.65
C VAL A 40 6.17 -13.83 6.12
N LEU A 41 5.29 -13.49 7.06
CA LEU A 41 5.58 -13.59 8.50
C LEU A 41 5.83 -15.04 8.94
N TRP A 42 5.04 -15.98 8.41
CA TRP A 42 5.24 -17.40 8.66
C TRP A 42 6.57 -17.91 8.08
N SER A 43 6.92 -17.43 6.88
CA SER A 43 8.16 -17.82 6.20
C SER A 43 9.41 -17.21 6.84
N SER A 44 9.31 -16.02 7.45
CA SER A 44 10.47 -15.39 8.12
C SER A 44 10.96 -16.18 9.33
N LEU A 45 10.10 -17.02 9.92
CA LEU A 45 10.41 -17.89 11.05
C LEU A 45 10.87 -19.29 10.62
N ARG A 46 10.99 -19.58 9.32
CA ARG A 46 11.39 -20.88 8.77
C ARG A 46 12.78 -20.84 8.17
N GLU A 47 13.49 -21.96 8.22
CA GLU A 47 14.83 -22.02 7.65
C GLU A 47 14.79 -21.92 6.12
N PRO A 48 15.73 -21.22 5.44
CA PRO A 48 15.65 -20.96 4.00
C PRO A 48 15.52 -22.23 3.13
N ARG A 49 16.10 -23.35 3.60
CA ARG A 49 16.00 -24.68 2.98
C ARG A 49 14.58 -25.26 2.98
N ASP A 50 13.77 -24.90 3.97
CA ASP A 50 12.41 -25.41 4.16
C ASP A 50 11.35 -24.55 3.46
N ILE A 51 11.74 -23.39 2.92
CA ILE A 51 10.84 -22.49 2.17
C ILE A 51 10.58 -23.03 0.76
N PHE A 52 11.61 -23.57 0.09
CA PHE A 52 11.51 -24.07 -1.28
C PHE A 52 11.61 -25.60 -1.42
N GLY A 53 12.14 -26.28 -0.40
CA GLY A 53 12.52 -27.71 -0.48
C GLY A 53 11.43 -28.73 -0.14
N GLY A 54 10.23 -28.32 0.28
CA GLY A 54 9.08 -29.22 0.49
C GLY A 54 9.21 -30.30 1.59
N GLY A 55 10.37 -30.46 2.23
CA GLY A 55 10.66 -31.56 3.16
C GLY A 55 10.91 -31.19 4.63
N GLY A 56 10.81 -29.91 4.99
CA GLY A 56 11.03 -29.43 6.36
C GLY A 56 9.83 -29.60 7.29
N SER A 57 10.07 -29.85 8.58
CA SER A 57 9.02 -29.91 9.60
C SER A 57 8.20 -28.61 9.59
N LEU A 58 6.87 -28.73 9.53
CA LEU A 58 5.96 -27.58 9.48
C LEU A 58 6.09 -26.68 10.74
N TRP A 59 6.71 -27.19 11.81
CA TRP A 59 6.80 -26.60 13.14
C TRP A 59 8.23 -26.27 13.59
N ALA A 60 9.23 -26.34 12.72
CA ALA A 60 10.60 -25.92 13.04
C ALA A 60 10.72 -24.38 12.94
N LEU A 61 10.17 -23.67 13.93
CA LEU A 61 10.36 -22.23 14.05
C LEU A 61 11.81 -21.93 14.49
N THR A 62 12.48 -21.04 13.76
CA THR A 62 13.86 -20.61 14.03
C THR A 62 14.00 -19.11 13.96
N THR A 63 14.81 -18.54 14.85
CA THR A 63 15.19 -17.12 14.84
C THR A 63 16.46 -16.86 14.04
N ARG A 64 17.06 -17.91 13.46
CA ARG A 64 18.34 -17.83 12.74
C ARG A 64 18.32 -16.87 11.56
N ASN A 65 17.17 -16.65 10.92
CA ASN A 65 17.04 -15.65 9.86
C ASN A 65 17.33 -14.22 10.35
N TYR A 66 16.90 -13.90 11.58
CA TYR A 66 17.17 -12.61 12.22
C TYR A 66 18.62 -12.48 12.67
N ALA A 67 19.24 -13.56 13.17
CA ALA A 67 20.67 -13.55 13.46
C ALA A 67 21.51 -13.40 12.17
N ASN A 68 21.11 -14.07 11.09
CA ASN A 68 21.76 -13.96 9.77
C ASN A 68 21.67 -12.54 9.19
N LEU A 69 20.62 -11.76 9.51
CA LEU A 69 20.55 -10.35 9.11
C LEU A 69 21.72 -9.56 9.73
N TRP A 70 22.08 -9.84 10.98
CA TRP A 70 23.18 -9.17 11.66
C TRP A 70 24.56 -9.66 11.20
N GLU A 71 24.70 -10.95 10.96
CA GLU A 71 26.01 -11.57 10.66
C GLU A 71 26.37 -11.53 9.16
N ARG A 72 25.38 -11.66 8.27
CA ARG A 72 25.60 -11.81 6.83
C ARG A 72 25.21 -10.57 6.01
N TRP A 73 24.38 -9.69 6.58
CA TRP A 73 23.83 -8.51 5.88
C TRP A 73 23.97 -7.24 6.73
N PRO A 74 25.20 -6.81 7.07
CA PRO A 74 25.43 -5.68 7.97
C PRO A 74 24.77 -4.38 7.47
N ASP A 75 24.75 -4.15 6.16
CA ASP A 75 24.15 -2.96 5.54
C ASP A 75 22.61 -2.95 5.60
N PHE A 76 21.95 -4.02 6.06
CA PHE A 76 20.49 -4.10 6.09
C PHE A 76 19.87 -2.99 6.92
N PHE A 77 20.43 -2.73 8.12
CA PHE A 77 19.89 -1.73 9.02
C PHE A 77 20.15 -0.31 8.53
N ASP A 78 21.31 -0.06 7.93
CA ASP A 78 21.63 1.24 7.33
C ASP A 78 20.70 1.53 6.14
N ASN A 79 20.46 0.54 5.28
CA ASN A 79 19.50 0.66 4.18
C ASN A 79 18.06 0.84 4.66
N LEU A 80 17.69 0.22 5.79
CA LEU A 80 16.38 0.38 6.40
C LEU A 80 16.19 1.82 6.93
N VAL A 81 17.20 2.37 7.58
CA VAL A 81 17.20 3.76 8.06
C VAL A 81 17.16 4.73 6.88
N ASN A 82 17.98 4.51 5.83
CA ASN A 82 17.96 5.35 4.64
C ASN A 82 16.58 5.34 3.97
N SER A 83 16.00 4.16 3.77
CA SER A 83 14.65 4.02 3.20
C SER A 83 13.59 4.75 4.04
N LEU A 84 13.71 4.69 5.37
CA LEU A 84 12.81 5.40 6.28
C LEU A 84 12.97 6.92 6.16
N VAL A 85 14.21 7.42 6.13
CA VAL A 85 14.50 8.85 5.99
C VAL A 85 13.99 9.37 4.64
N ILE A 86 14.30 8.68 3.54
CA ILE A 86 13.82 9.05 2.20
C ILE A 86 12.29 9.06 2.16
N ALA A 87 11.64 8.02 2.70
CA ALA A 87 10.18 7.94 2.71
C ALA A 87 9.55 9.08 3.53
N LEU A 88 10.11 9.41 4.69
CA LEU A 88 9.63 10.51 5.54
C LEU A 88 9.83 11.87 4.88
N CYS A 89 11.02 12.14 4.33
CA CYS A 89 11.31 13.38 3.62
C CYS A 89 10.40 13.55 2.39
N ALA A 90 10.25 12.51 1.58
CA ALA A 90 9.37 12.52 0.41
C ALA A 90 7.90 12.74 0.81
N THR A 91 7.44 12.09 1.88
CA THR A 91 6.08 12.25 2.40
C THR A 91 5.86 13.67 2.93
N ALA A 92 6.78 14.21 3.71
CA ALA A 92 6.70 15.56 4.25
C ALA A 92 6.64 16.61 3.13
N LEU A 93 7.53 16.50 2.14
CA LEU A 93 7.52 17.39 0.97
C LEU A 93 6.20 17.27 0.19
N THR A 94 5.73 16.05 -0.03
CA THR A 94 4.45 15.79 -0.72
C THR A 94 3.28 16.39 0.04
N LEU A 95 3.24 16.29 1.36
CA LEU A 95 2.21 16.87 2.20
C LEU A 95 2.21 18.39 2.11
N VAL A 96 3.37 19.04 2.21
CA VAL A 96 3.49 20.50 2.09
C VAL A 96 2.94 20.98 0.75
N VAL A 97 3.40 20.39 -0.36
CA VAL A 97 2.96 20.77 -1.71
C VAL A 97 1.47 20.47 -1.91
N SER A 98 1.00 19.29 -1.49
CA SER A 98 -0.40 18.89 -1.63
C SER A 98 -1.34 19.74 -0.78
N PHE A 99 -0.91 20.16 0.40
CA PHE A 99 -1.69 21.03 1.28
C PHE A 99 -1.85 22.43 0.66
N LEU A 100 -0.77 23.01 0.15
CA LEU A 100 -0.81 24.30 -0.53
C LEU A 100 -1.68 24.25 -1.79
N ALA A 101 -1.52 23.21 -2.61
CA ALA A 101 -2.35 23.01 -3.79
C ALA A 101 -3.83 22.80 -3.40
N GLY A 102 -4.09 21.93 -2.41
CA GLY A 102 -5.41 21.63 -1.88
C GLY A 102 -6.12 22.87 -1.33
N TYR A 103 -5.40 23.77 -0.69
CA TYR A 103 -5.94 25.05 -0.23
C TYR A 103 -6.47 25.90 -1.39
N VAL A 104 -5.71 26.01 -2.48
CA VAL A 104 -6.16 26.74 -3.68
C VAL A 104 -7.40 26.07 -4.27
N TYR A 105 -7.38 24.74 -4.43
CA TYR A 105 -8.53 23.97 -4.92
C TYR A 105 -9.78 24.13 -4.03
N SER A 106 -9.61 24.32 -2.72
CA SER A 106 -10.75 24.51 -1.81
C SER A 106 -11.37 25.91 -1.85
N ARG A 107 -10.61 26.93 -2.28
CA ARG A 107 -11.03 28.34 -2.21
C ARG A 107 -11.30 28.98 -3.58
N ARG A 108 -10.81 28.37 -4.66
CA ARG A 108 -10.92 28.92 -6.01
C ARG A 108 -11.55 27.87 -6.91
N ASP A 109 -12.55 28.27 -7.67
CA ASP A 109 -13.11 27.49 -8.76
C ASP A 109 -12.78 28.15 -10.10
N GLY A 110 -12.39 27.36 -11.09
CA GLY A 110 -12.06 27.87 -12.42
C GLY A 110 -11.68 26.77 -13.39
N ARG A 111 -11.92 27.01 -14.69
CA ARG A 111 -11.66 26.03 -15.77
C ARG A 111 -10.22 25.53 -15.81
N VAL A 112 -9.24 26.41 -15.59
CA VAL A 112 -7.81 26.04 -15.56
C VAL A 112 -7.50 25.12 -14.39
N LEU A 113 -8.11 25.38 -13.23
CA LEU A 113 -7.93 24.57 -12.02
C LEU A 113 -8.56 23.19 -12.18
N THR A 114 -9.76 23.13 -12.77
CA THR A 114 -10.38 21.86 -13.14
C THR A 114 -9.52 21.09 -14.14
N ALA A 115 -8.99 21.76 -15.16
CA ALA A 115 -8.10 21.14 -16.14
C ALA A 115 -6.80 20.62 -15.51
N SER A 116 -6.19 21.34 -14.57
CA SER A 116 -4.99 20.86 -13.86
C SER A 116 -5.27 19.65 -12.98
N ALA A 117 -6.45 19.58 -12.33
CA ALA A 117 -6.86 18.40 -11.58
C ALA A 117 -7.05 17.17 -12.49
N PHE A 118 -7.71 17.35 -13.64
CA PHE A 118 -7.82 16.28 -14.65
C PHE A 118 -6.44 15.85 -15.18
N PHE A 119 -5.56 16.79 -15.47
CA PHE A 119 -4.19 16.50 -15.91
C PHE A 119 -3.40 15.71 -14.86
N MET A 120 -3.54 16.05 -13.57
CA MET A 120 -2.91 15.31 -12.48
C MET A 120 -3.39 13.85 -12.41
N ILE A 121 -4.67 13.60 -12.65
CA ILE A 121 -5.20 12.23 -12.76
C ILE A 121 -4.58 11.52 -13.96
N LEU A 122 -4.49 12.19 -15.11
CA LEU A 122 -3.89 11.62 -16.33
C LEU A 122 -2.43 11.19 -16.10
N VAL A 123 -1.63 12.03 -15.42
CA VAL A 123 -0.24 11.69 -15.08
C VAL A 123 -0.16 10.49 -14.13
N ARG A 124 -1.09 10.35 -13.18
CA ARG A 124 -1.14 9.20 -12.25
C ARG A 124 -1.49 7.87 -12.92
N LEU A 125 -2.09 7.91 -14.11
CA LEU A 125 -2.38 6.71 -14.90
C LEU A 125 -1.17 6.21 -15.69
N LEU A 126 -0.14 7.06 -15.87
CA LEU A 126 1.09 6.64 -16.54
C LEU A 126 1.79 5.55 -15.71
N PRO A 127 2.29 4.48 -16.35
CA PRO A 127 3.10 3.48 -15.65
C PRO A 127 4.34 4.14 -15.05
N PRO A 128 4.71 3.85 -13.78
CA PRO A 128 5.85 4.49 -13.13
C PRO A 128 7.15 4.41 -13.95
N ILE A 129 7.37 3.29 -14.65
CA ILE A 129 8.57 3.06 -15.47
C ILE A 129 8.74 4.06 -16.62
N VAL A 130 7.65 4.59 -17.17
CA VAL A 130 7.68 5.60 -18.25
C VAL A 130 8.29 6.90 -17.75
N ILE A 131 8.14 7.21 -16.46
CA ILE A 131 8.68 8.40 -15.82
C ILE A 131 10.11 8.15 -15.33
N THR A 132 10.40 6.97 -14.78
CA THR A 132 11.71 6.67 -14.17
C THR A 132 12.85 6.65 -15.19
N LEU A 133 12.66 6.01 -16.36
CA LEU A 133 13.71 5.90 -17.38
C LEU A 133 14.28 7.25 -17.86
N PRO A 134 13.46 8.24 -18.27
CA PRO A 134 13.98 9.53 -18.72
C PRO A 134 14.54 10.40 -17.59
N LEU A 135 14.18 10.13 -16.32
CA LEU A 135 14.74 10.86 -15.18
C LEU A 135 16.16 10.39 -14.82
N PHE A 136 16.53 9.15 -15.19
CA PHE A 136 17.84 8.60 -14.83
C PHE A 136 19.03 9.45 -15.32
N PRO A 137 19.09 9.92 -16.59
CA PRO A 137 20.15 10.83 -17.03
C PRO A 137 20.20 12.15 -16.24
N ALA A 138 19.04 12.70 -15.85
CA ALA A 138 18.99 13.94 -15.08
C ALA A 138 19.53 13.74 -13.66
N VAL A 139 19.15 12.65 -12.99
CA VAL A 139 19.66 12.28 -11.66
C VAL A 139 21.17 12.02 -11.71
N ASN A 140 21.64 11.34 -12.77
CA ASN A 140 23.06 11.07 -12.96
C ASN A 140 23.86 12.36 -13.23
N TRP A 141 23.31 13.29 -14.02
CA TRP A 141 23.92 14.60 -14.25
C TRP A 141 24.02 15.42 -12.95
N LEU A 142 23.03 15.31 -12.08
CA LEU A 142 23.03 15.93 -10.75
C LEU A 142 23.93 15.22 -9.73
N MET A 143 24.58 14.11 -10.10
CA MET A 143 25.39 13.25 -9.20
C MET A 143 24.61 12.74 -7.97
N LEU A 144 23.28 12.59 -8.12
CA LEU A 144 22.38 12.10 -7.06
C LEU A 144 22.12 10.60 -7.16
N ASN A 145 22.86 9.88 -8.00
CA ASN A 145 22.64 8.46 -8.27
C ASN A 145 23.08 7.57 -7.09
N ASP A 146 24.10 8.00 -6.33
CA ASP A 146 24.73 7.20 -5.27
C ASP A 146 24.76 7.92 -3.90
N THR A 147 23.91 8.93 -3.68
CA THR A 147 23.78 9.56 -2.35
C THR A 147 23.19 8.55 -1.37
N ARG A 148 24.01 8.19 -0.36
CA ARG A 148 23.60 7.33 0.76
C ARG A 148 22.68 8.04 1.72
#